data_AF-A0A9D9L2T8-F1
#
_entry.id   AF-A0A9D9L2T8-F1
#
_cell.length_a   1.000
_cell.length_b   1.000
_cell.length_c   1.000
_cell.angle_alpha   90.00
_cell.angle_beta   90.00
_cell.angle_gamma   90.00
#
_symmetry.space_group_name_H-M   'P 1'
#
loop_
_entity.id
_entity.type
_entity.pdbx_description
1 polymer ?
#
loop_
_entity_poly.entity_id
_entity_poly.type
_entity_poly.pdbx_seq_one_letter_code
_entity_poly.pdbx_strand_id
1 'polypeptide(L)'
;DTLYTITYIKDGGVGKIDENEPAKKGTKVTFSSWALRKDGFSHYAWTDGDHTYRRGETISMPAHDIVLRPIWRRTFKVTYEKLEDYGYTTPFQDGSVAPGTQIYLPNIPMHKGDSIFNGWYVNGEYHEALSTITIGEEDTHVSVCWLDPVEIDYFAGDVEGVIGSPHYIVQAYPGFSRDIAGTDRISRLGYKLDGFTDPNDNDRKYEFKDSFMVTEEGKTFVAVWVPIKVGMKFRGGEGAEGKMPNQIAEFDSWTKLNECTYTKEGYKLLGWKHGDDYYLPETEVKVKVAEYGDFMEFDAVWIEENRNPGDVNGDGIVDLMDLTMLSMHIVGDSEIKDEKALDDADVQRDGKVDIADLARLRQFLMQDKILLGV
;
A
#
# COMPACT_ATOMS: atom_id res chain seq x y z
N ASP A 1 38.20 -81.57 -19.51
CA ASP A 1 37.91 -80.52 -18.52
C ASP A 1 36.43 -80.48 -18.23
N THR A 2 36.08 -80.50 -16.95
CA THR A 2 34.70 -80.32 -16.49
C THR A 2 34.21 -78.92 -16.86
N LEU A 3 33.04 -78.85 -17.51
CA LEU A 3 32.33 -77.61 -17.77
C LEU A 3 31.31 -77.39 -16.65
N TYR A 4 31.15 -76.14 -16.25
CA TYR A 4 30.21 -75.72 -15.22
C TYR A 4 29.21 -74.75 -15.83
N THR A 5 28.01 -74.72 -15.27
CA THR A 5 26.85 -73.97 -15.78
C THR A 5 26.45 -72.84 -14.83
N ILE A 6 25.81 -71.82 -15.38
CA ILE A 6 25.13 -70.76 -14.62
C ILE A 6 23.65 -70.90 -14.93
N THR A 7 22.84 -71.13 -13.89
CA THR A 7 21.39 -71.25 -14.02
C THR A 7 20.72 -70.07 -13.35
N TYR A 8 19.87 -69.34 -14.07
CA TYR A 8 19.09 -68.24 -13.51
C TYR A 8 17.68 -68.69 -13.11
N ILE A 9 17.32 -68.52 -11.85
CA ILE A 9 15.97 -68.74 -11.34
C ILE A 9 15.30 -67.38 -11.19
N LYS A 10 14.17 -67.17 -11.86
CA LYS A 10 13.50 -65.85 -11.92
C LYS A 10 12.71 -65.47 -10.67
N ASP A 11 12.34 -66.43 -9.81
CA ASP A 11 11.61 -66.23 -8.54
C ASP A 11 10.45 -65.22 -8.61
N GLY A 12 9.59 -65.44 -9.60
CA GLY A 12 8.39 -64.62 -9.88
C GLY A 12 8.66 -63.36 -10.72
N GLY A 13 9.91 -63.08 -11.10
CA GLY A 13 10.25 -62.02 -12.06
C GLY A 13 9.98 -62.42 -13.51
N VAL A 14 9.65 -61.43 -14.35
CA VAL A 14 9.47 -61.59 -15.80
C VAL A 14 10.45 -60.72 -16.56
N GLY A 15 10.89 -61.18 -17.73
CA GLY A 15 11.84 -60.44 -18.56
C GLY A 15 12.92 -61.31 -19.19
N LYS A 16 13.80 -60.62 -19.93
CA LYS A 16 14.93 -61.22 -20.63
C LYS A 16 16.06 -61.56 -19.65
N ILE A 17 16.76 -62.66 -19.93
CA ILE A 17 18.01 -63.04 -19.29
C ILE A 17 18.99 -63.34 -20.43
N ASP A 18 20.21 -62.83 -20.31
CA ASP A 18 21.30 -63.26 -21.19
C ASP A 18 21.90 -64.53 -20.56
N GLU A 19 21.54 -65.69 -21.12
CA GLU A 19 22.05 -67.00 -20.66
C GLU A 19 23.54 -67.13 -20.99
N ASN A 20 24.27 -67.89 -20.16
CA ASN A 20 25.68 -68.16 -20.36
C ASN A 20 25.88 -69.60 -20.87
N GLU A 21 26.75 -69.76 -21.88
CA GLU A 21 27.21 -71.09 -22.29
C GLU A 21 28.03 -71.75 -21.17
N PRO A 22 27.99 -73.10 -21.03
CA PRO A 22 28.81 -73.82 -20.06
C PRO A 22 30.30 -73.51 -20.22
N ALA A 23 30.98 -73.19 -19.11
CA ALA A 23 32.36 -72.69 -19.12
C ALA A 23 33.29 -73.49 -18.20
N LYS A 24 34.58 -73.54 -18.55
CA LYS A 24 35.61 -74.18 -17.70
C LYS A 24 35.93 -73.30 -16.50
N LYS A 25 36.35 -73.91 -15.39
CA LYS A 25 36.94 -73.19 -14.24
C LYS A 25 38.00 -72.18 -14.72
N GLY A 26 37.94 -70.95 -14.23
CA GLY A 26 38.88 -69.88 -14.59
C GLY A 26 38.45 -69.01 -15.77
N THR A 27 37.47 -69.44 -16.56
CA THR A 27 36.94 -68.67 -17.70
C THR A 27 36.19 -67.44 -17.18
N LYS A 28 36.37 -66.27 -17.82
CA LYS A 28 35.60 -65.07 -17.48
C LYS A 28 34.17 -65.19 -18.01
N VAL A 29 33.20 -64.98 -17.15
CA VAL A 29 31.77 -65.07 -17.45
C VAL A 29 31.07 -63.83 -16.90
N THR A 30 30.14 -63.27 -17.65
CA THR A 30 29.39 -62.06 -17.29
C THR A 30 27.94 -62.43 -17.00
N PHE A 31 27.45 -62.04 -15.83
CA PHE A 31 26.06 -62.28 -15.48
C PHE A 31 25.10 -61.39 -16.26
N SER A 32 23.86 -61.84 -16.43
CA SER A 32 22.82 -61.08 -17.13
C SER A 32 22.69 -59.65 -16.58
N SER A 33 22.76 -58.67 -17.48
CA SER A 33 22.63 -57.24 -17.16
C SER A 33 21.17 -56.77 -17.15
N TRP A 34 20.26 -57.56 -17.74
CA TRP A 34 18.83 -57.23 -17.81
C TRP A 34 18.19 -57.17 -16.42
N ALA A 35 17.38 -56.13 -16.19
CA ALA A 35 16.51 -56.07 -15.03
C ALA A 35 15.32 -57.02 -15.26
N LEU A 36 15.03 -57.87 -14.28
CA LEU A 36 13.76 -58.57 -14.25
C LEU A 36 12.70 -57.60 -13.71
N ARG A 37 11.47 -57.71 -14.21
CA ARG A 37 10.32 -56.95 -13.73
C ARG A 37 9.53 -57.80 -12.76
N LYS A 38 9.13 -57.21 -11.64
CA LYS A 38 8.24 -57.82 -10.65
C LYS A 38 7.44 -56.70 -10.01
N ASP A 39 6.13 -56.79 -10.03
CA ASP A 39 5.26 -55.70 -9.55
C ASP A 39 5.57 -55.36 -8.10
N GLY A 40 5.81 -54.07 -7.82
CA GLY A 40 6.20 -53.58 -6.49
C GLY A 40 7.64 -53.87 -6.08
N PHE A 41 8.49 -54.39 -6.97
CA PHE A 41 9.90 -54.65 -6.68
C PHE A 41 10.84 -54.24 -7.82
N SER A 42 12.01 -53.73 -7.45
CA SER A 42 13.15 -53.55 -8.34
C SER A 42 14.12 -54.71 -8.23
N HIS A 43 14.61 -55.19 -9.37
CA HIS A 43 15.68 -56.19 -9.41
C HIS A 43 17.01 -55.52 -9.08
N TYR A 44 17.44 -55.65 -7.82
CA TYR A 44 18.63 -54.97 -7.30
C TYR A 44 19.92 -55.63 -7.77
N ALA A 45 20.04 -56.95 -7.59
CA ALA A 45 21.25 -57.73 -7.83
C ALA A 45 20.91 -59.22 -8.01
N TRP A 46 21.88 -60.04 -8.42
CA TRP A 46 21.80 -61.49 -8.37
C TRP A 46 22.46 -62.04 -7.09
N THR A 47 22.07 -63.21 -6.62
CA THR A 47 22.73 -63.94 -5.53
C THR A 47 22.75 -65.43 -5.77
N ASP A 48 23.82 -66.10 -5.32
CA ASP A 48 23.92 -67.56 -5.26
C ASP A 48 23.56 -68.15 -3.88
N GLY A 49 23.19 -67.28 -2.92
CA GLY A 49 22.94 -67.62 -1.52
C GLY A 49 24.03 -67.16 -0.56
N ASP A 50 25.28 -67.10 -1.02
CA ASP A 50 26.44 -66.70 -0.21
C ASP A 50 26.98 -65.31 -0.61
N HIS A 51 26.86 -64.96 -1.89
CA HIS A 51 27.40 -63.74 -2.49
C HIS A 51 26.30 -62.93 -3.18
N THR A 52 26.52 -61.62 -3.27
CA THR A 52 25.68 -60.70 -4.04
C THR A 52 26.47 -60.16 -5.21
N TYR A 53 25.90 -60.28 -6.41
CA TYR A 53 26.52 -59.88 -7.67
C TYR A 53 25.69 -58.81 -8.36
N ARG A 54 26.33 -57.74 -8.82
CA ARG A 54 25.65 -56.71 -9.61
C ARG A 54 25.20 -57.30 -10.95
N ARG A 55 24.12 -56.74 -11.51
CA ARG A 55 23.69 -57.08 -12.87
C ARG A 55 24.80 -56.69 -13.85
N GLY A 56 25.18 -57.60 -14.76
CA GLY A 56 26.30 -57.37 -15.68
C GLY A 56 27.70 -57.59 -15.06
N GLU A 57 27.79 -58.05 -13.81
CA GLU A 57 29.08 -58.32 -13.18
C GLU A 57 29.81 -59.47 -13.87
N THR A 58 31.14 -59.34 -14.00
CA THR A 58 31.99 -60.36 -14.62
C THR A 58 32.87 -61.03 -13.57
N ILE A 59 32.75 -62.35 -13.47
CA ILE A 59 33.51 -63.17 -12.53
C ILE A 59 34.39 -64.19 -13.26
N SER A 60 35.25 -64.86 -12.51
CA SER A 60 35.96 -66.05 -12.98
C SER A 60 35.17 -67.29 -12.58
N MET A 61 34.81 -68.16 -13.54
CA MET A 61 33.97 -69.33 -13.29
C MET A 61 34.61 -70.26 -12.22
N PRO A 62 33.90 -70.60 -11.14
CA PRO A 62 34.39 -71.49 -10.10
C PRO A 62 34.38 -72.96 -10.55
N ALA A 63 34.82 -73.86 -9.65
CA ALA A 63 34.87 -75.31 -9.91
C ALA A 63 33.55 -76.03 -9.55
N HIS A 64 32.42 -75.36 -9.73
CA HIS A 64 31.07 -75.86 -9.47
C HIS A 64 30.05 -75.04 -10.25
N ASP A 65 28.83 -75.56 -10.40
CA ASP A 65 27.71 -74.85 -11.03
C ASP A 65 27.18 -73.72 -10.13
N ILE A 66 26.77 -72.60 -10.72
CA ILE A 66 26.18 -71.46 -10.00
C ILE A 66 24.69 -71.41 -10.27
N VAL A 67 23.88 -71.26 -9.22
CA VAL A 67 22.44 -71.01 -9.33
C VAL A 67 22.15 -69.60 -8.82
N LEU A 68 21.75 -68.70 -9.72
CA LEU A 68 21.48 -67.30 -9.40
C LEU A 68 20.00 -67.03 -9.21
N ARG A 69 19.67 -66.31 -8.13
CA ARG A 69 18.34 -65.79 -7.81
C ARG A 69 18.37 -64.27 -7.75
N PRO A 70 17.32 -63.56 -8.19
CA PRO A 70 17.26 -62.11 -8.07
C PRO A 70 17.06 -61.69 -6.61
N ILE A 71 17.86 -60.72 -6.16
CA ILE A 71 17.60 -59.93 -4.97
C ILE A 71 16.61 -58.84 -5.35
N TRP A 72 15.42 -58.92 -4.76
CA TRP A 72 14.34 -57.95 -4.94
C TRP A 72 14.38 -56.90 -3.83
N ARG A 73 14.22 -55.63 -4.19
CA ARG A 73 13.93 -54.55 -3.24
C ARG A 73 12.54 -54.00 -3.51
N ARG A 74 11.76 -53.76 -2.46
CA ARG A 74 10.45 -53.12 -2.60
C ARG A 74 10.60 -51.75 -3.23
N THR A 75 9.62 -51.38 -4.05
CA THR A 75 9.49 -50.05 -4.63
C THR A 75 8.14 -49.46 -4.24
N PHE A 76 8.11 -48.15 -4.06
CA PHE A 76 6.92 -47.40 -3.68
C PHE A 76 6.59 -46.41 -4.77
N LYS A 77 5.30 -46.12 -4.93
CA LYS A 77 4.81 -45.20 -5.96
C LYS A 77 5.18 -43.77 -5.58
N VAL A 78 5.54 -42.99 -6.57
CA VAL A 78 5.61 -41.54 -6.48
C VAL A 78 4.67 -40.99 -7.53
N THR A 79 3.73 -40.17 -7.09
CA THR A 79 2.72 -39.56 -7.96
C THR A 79 2.72 -38.06 -7.79
N TYR A 80 2.33 -37.35 -8.83
CA TYR A 80 2.36 -35.89 -8.87
C TYR A 80 0.98 -35.31 -9.19
N GLU A 81 0.66 -34.16 -8.60
CA GLU A 81 -0.46 -33.32 -9.06
C GLU A 81 -0.27 -33.00 -10.55
N LYS A 82 -1.36 -33.08 -11.32
CA LYS A 82 -1.33 -32.72 -12.74
C LYS A 82 -1.27 -31.21 -12.86
N LEU A 83 -0.17 -30.71 -13.42
CA LEU A 83 0.09 -29.27 -13.51
C LEU A 83 -0.42 -28.62 -14.81
N GLU A 84 -1.04 -29.42 -15.68
CA GLU A 84 -1.56 -28.99 -16.99
C GLU A 84 -2.59 -27.86 -16.86
N ASP A 85 -3.40 -27.89 -15.79
CA ASP A 85 -4.41 -26.88 -15.47
C ASP A 85 -3.81 -25.48 -15.20
N TYR A 86 -2.52 -25.43 -14.88
CA TYR A 86 -1.76 -24.21 -14.64
C TYR A 86 -0.82 -23.86 -15.80
N GLY A 87 -1.02 -24.49 -16.97
CA GLY A 87 -0.23 -24.25 -18.19
C GLY A 87 1.14 -24.92 -18.20
N TYR A 88 1.37 -25.91 -17.33
CA TYR A 88 2.68 -26.54 -17.16
C TYR A 88 2.62 -28.04 -17.45
N THR A 89 3.28 -28.49 -18.51
CA THR A 89 3.04 -29.82 -19.07
C THR A 89 4.09 -30.89 -18.71
N THR A 90 5.22 -30.55 -18.05
CA THR A 90 6.24 -31.52 -17.55
C THR A 90 7.37 -30.79 -16.79
N PRO A 91 7.97 -31.35 -15.71
CA PRO A 91 8.91 -32.48 -15.85
C PRO A 91 8.57 -33.72 -15.00
N PHE A 92 7.52 -33.68 -14.19
CA PHE A 92 7.21 -34.78 -13.28
C PHE A 92 6.43 -35.89 -13.96
N GLN A 93 6.83 -37.13 -13.71
CA GLN A 93 6.15 -38.32 -14.18
C GLN A 93 5.99 -39.28 -13.03
N ASP A 94 4.77 -39.82 -12.90
CA ASP A 94 4.48 -40.88 -11.96
C ASP A 94 5.42 -42.07 -12.19
N GLY A 95 5.83 -42.72 -11.11
CA GLY A 95 6.75 -43.84 -11.19
C GLY A 95 6.80 -44.66 -9.91
N SER A 96 7.73 -45.61 -9.88
CA SER A 96 8.02 -46.38 -8.67
C SER A 96 9.53 -46.42 -8.44
N VAL A 97 9.93 -46.08 -7.22
CA VAL A 97 11.35 -45.99 -6.82
C VAL A 97 11.58 -46.76 -5.53
N ALA A 98 12.84 -47.13 -5.27
CA ALA A 98 13.21 -47.81 -4.02
C ALA A 98 13.34 -46.80 -2.86
N PRO A 99 13.11 -47.21 -1.61
CA PRO A 99 13.42 -46.39 -0.44
C PRO A 99 14.87 -45.89 -0.46
N GLY A 100 15.09 -44.67 0.02
CA GLY A 100 16.39 -43.97 -0.02
C GLY A 100 16.66 -43.22 -1.32
N THR A 101 15.79 -43.33 -2.33
CA THR A 101 15.89 -42.51 -3.54
C THR A 101 15.62 -41.05 -3.21
N GLN A 102 16.46 -40.15 -3.70
CA GLN A 102 16.27 -38.71 -3.53
C GLN A 102 15.50 -38.11 -4.71
N ILE A 103 14.54 -37.22 -4.42
CA ILE A 103 13.77 -36.49 -5.42
C ILE A 103 13.93 -35.00 -5.20
N TYR A 104 14.31 -34.29 -6.26
CA TYR A 104 14.44 -32.84 -6.26
C TYR A 104 13.09 -32.17 -6.51
N LEU A 105 12.80 -31.14 -5.72
CA LEU A 105 11.60 -30.32 -5.80
C LEU A 105 11.97 -28.96 -6.42
N PRO A 106 11.67 -28.70 -7.71
CA PRO A 106 12.08 -27.49 -8.40
C PRO A 106 11.26 -26.27 -7.98
N ASN A 107 11.77 -25.08 -8.26
CA ASN A 107 10.98 -23.85 -8.25
C ASN A 107 10.31 -23.67 -9.62
N ILE A 108 8.98 -23.53 -9.64
CA ILE A 108 8.23 -23.35 -10.88
C ILE A 108 7.38 -22.07 -10.77
N PRO A 109 7.60 -21.04 -11.60
CA PRO A 109 6.82 -19.82 -11.55
C PRO A 109 5.43 -20.07 -12.13
N MET A 110 4.48 -20.44 -11.26
CA MET A 110 3.10 -20.77 -11.62
C MET A 110 2.13 -19.88 -10.84
N HIS A 111 0.94 -19.70 -11.40
CA HIS A 111 -0.15 -18.92 -10.83
C HIS A 111 -1.46 -19.71 -10.84
N LYS A 112 -2.30 -19.46 -9.83
CA LYS A 112 -3.66 -19.98 -9.73
C LYS A 112 -4.58 -18.85 -9.26
N GLY A 113 -5.23 -18.16 -10.21
CA GLY A 113 -5.87 -16.89 -9.89
C GLY A 113 -4.81 -15.88 -9.42
N ASP A 114 -5.04 -15.26 -8.26
CA ASP A 114 -4.09 -14.32 -7.65
C ASP A 114 -3.02 -15.01 -6.79
N SER A 115 -3.15 -16.31 -6.54
CA SER A 115 -2.20 -17.11 -5.75
C SER A 115 -0.93 -17.41 -6.55
N ILE A 116 0.21 -17.47 -5.85
CA ILE A 116 1.51 -17.81 -6.44
C ILE A 116 2.03 -19.15 -5.91
N PHE A 117 2.89 -19.78 -6.69
CA PHE A 117 3.60 -20.99 -6.27
C PHE A 117 4.49 -20.72 -5.04
N ASN A 118 4.36 -21.54 -3.99
CA ASN A 118 5.07 -21.39 -2.72
C ASN A 118 5.90 -22.63 -2.35
N GLY A 119 5.97 -23.64 -3.20
CA GLY A 119 6.66 -24.90 -2.92
C GLY A 119 5.76 -26.11 -3.12
N TRP A 120 6.03 -27.16 -2.36
CA TRP A 120 5.42 -28.47 -2.56
C TRP A 120 4.86 -29.03 -1.27
N TYR A 121 3.76 -29.75 -1.36
CA TYR A 121 3.34 -30.69 -0.34
C TYR A 121 3.78 -32.10 -0.74
N VAL A 122 4.37 -32.83 0.21
CA VAL A 122 4.74 -34.24 0.06
C VAL A 122 4.00 -35.00 1.14
N ASN A 123 3.03 -35.83 0.74
CA ASN A 123 2.11 -36.50 1.67
C ASN A 123 1.41 -35.54 2.67
N GLY A 124 1.20 -34.28 2.25
CA GLY A 124 0.58 -33.23 3.08
C GLY A 124 1.57 -32.41 3.92
N GLU A 125 2.85 -32.76 3.95
CA GLU A 125 3.90 -31.97 4.62
C GLU A 125 4.51 -30.94 3.67
N TYR A 126 4.70 -29.71 4.13
CA TYR A 126 5.27 -28.64 3.32
C TYR A 126 6.78 -28.80 3.12
N HIS A 127 7.22 -28.57 1.89
CA HIS A 127 8.62 -28.49 1.50
C HIS A 127 8.87 -27.27 0.62
N GLU A 128 9.92 -26.54 0.94
CA GLU A 128 10.37 -25.40 0.15
C GLU A 128 10.77 -25.83 -1.27
N ALA A 129 10.59 -24.92 -2.22
CA ALA A 129 11.14 -25.09 -3.55
C ALA A 129 12.68 -25.17 -3.52
N LEU A 130 13.26 -25.84 -4.52
CA LEU A 130 14.69 -26.15 -4.64
C LEU A 130 15.23 -27.12 -3.57
N SER A 131 14.36 -27.77 -2.79
CA SER A 131 14.75 -28.76 -1.79
C SER A 131 14.82 -30.18 -2.38
N THR A 132 15.26 -31.15 -1.58
CA THR A 132 15.30 -32.58 -1.95
C THR A 132 14.67 -33.40 -0.83
N ILE A 133 13.80 -34.35 -1.21
CA ILE A 133 13.21 -35.32 -0.30
C ILE A 133 13.84 -36.70 -0.49
N THR A 134 13.74 -37.55 0.53
CA THR A 134 14.16 -38.96 0.45
C THR A 134 12.94 -39.85 0.58
N ILE A 135 12.74 -40.74 -0.39
CA ILE A 135 11.59 -41.65 -0.42
C ILE A 135 11.70 -42.70 0.67
N GLY A 136 10.63 -42.85 1.46
CA GLY A 136 10.50 -43.82 2.53
C GLY A 136 9.95 -45.18 2.08
N GLU A 137 9.39 -45.93 3.03
CA GLU A 137 8.74 -47.22 2.79
C GLU A 137 7.22 -47.10 2.59
N GLU A 138 6.77 -46.01 1.97
CA GLU A 138 5.36 -45.75 1.67
C GLU A 138 5.22 -45.02 0.32
N ASP A 139 4.03 -45.11 -0.26
CA ASP A 139 3.69 -44.37 -1.47
C ASP A 139 3.72 -42.86 -1.17
N THR A 140 4.24 -42.08 -2.11
CA THR A 140 4.44 -40.63 -2.00
C THR A 140 3.59 -39.91 -3.02
N HIS A 141 2.85 -38.90 -2.58
CA HIS A 141 2.15 -37.95 -3.43
C HIS A 141 2.74 -36.55 -3.27
N VAL A 142 3.08 -35.91 -4.39
CA VAL A 142 3.64 -34.57 -4.44
C VAL A 142 2.62 -33.64 -5.09
N SER A 143 2.19 -32.60 -4.38
CA SER A 143 1.25 -31.60 -4.88
C SER A 143 1.77 -30.19 -4.67
N VAL A 144 1.16 -29.20 -5.31
CA VAL A 144 1.62 -27.81 -5.23
C VAL A 144 1.17 -27.17 -3.92
N CYS A 145 2.04 -26.37 -3.32
CA CYS A 145 1.68 -25.42 -2.26
C CYS A 145 1.47 -24.04 -2.89
N TRP A 146 0.30 -23.45 -2.65
CA TRP A 146 -0.06 -22.11 -3.11
C TRP A 146 0.05 -21.11 -1.97
N LEU A 147 0.50 -19.90 -2.27
CA LEU A 147 0.46 -18.75 -1.38
C LEU A 147 -0.56 -17.75 -1.92
N ASP A 148 -1.61 -17.54 -1.13
CA ASP A 148 -2.64 -16.55 -1.42
C ASP A 148 -2.15 -15.15 -1.04
N PRO A 149 -2.51 -14.11 -1.81
CA PRO A 149 -2.21 -12.75 -1.42
C PRO A 149 -3.14 -12.27 -0.31
N VAL A 150 -2.66 -11.30 0.46
CA VAL A 150 -3.42 -10.51 1.43
C VAL A 150 -3.56 -9.08 0.93
N GLU A 151 -4.55 -8.36 1.45
CA GLU A 151 -4.75 -6.95 1.15
C GLU A 151 -3.90 -6.05 2.06
N ILE A 152 -3.26 -5.06 1.45
CA ILE A 152 -2.65 -3.92 2.13
C ILE A 152 -3.45 -2.68 1.77
N ASP A 153 -4.05 -2.06 2.77
CA ASP A 153 -4.87 -0.86 2.61
C ASP A 153 -4.10 0.37 3.09
N TYR A 154 -3.91 1.35 2.21
CA TYR A 154 -3.41 2.67 2.56
C TYR A 154 -4.59 3.64 2.66
N PHE A 155 -5.02 3.89 3.89
CA PHE A 155 -6.17 4.71 4.23
C PHE A 155 -5.75 6.16 4.49
N ALA A 156 -6.49 7.11 3.92
CA ALA A 156 -6.26 8.55 4.10
C ALA A 156 -6.51 9.05 5.53
N GLY A 157 -7.16 8.24 6.38
CA GLY A 157 -7.62 8.63 7.70
C GLY A 157 -9.03 9.23 7.67
N ASP A 158 -9.64 9.36 8.85
CA ASP A 158 -10.92 10.05 9.02
C ASP A 158 -10.69 11.56 9.04
N VAL A 159 -10.47 12.13 7.85
CA VAL A 159 -10.12 13.53 7.68
C VAL A 159 -10.90 14.16 6.53
N GLU A 160 -11.24 15.44 6.68
CA GLU A 160 -11.85 16.21 5.60
C GLU A 160 -10.85 16.60 4.51
N GLY A 161 -11.38 16.87 3.31
CA GLY A 161 -10.61 17.37 2.17
C GLY A 161 -9.84 16.30 1.40
N VAL A 162 -10.13 15.01 1.61
CA VAL A 162 -9.59 13.92 0.77
C VAL A 162 -10.11 14.07 -0.65
N ILE A 163 -9.21 13.94 -1.62
CA ILE A 163 -9.50 14.03 -3.05
C ILE A 163 -9.48 12.62 -3.63
N GLY A 164 -10.61 12.18 -4.18
CA GLY A 164 -10.73 10.84 -4.77
C GLY A 164 -11.05 9.76 -3.73
N SER A 165 -10.50 8.57 -3.91
CA SER A 165 -10.70 7.45 -2.98
C SER A 165 -9.90 7.67 -1.69
N PRO A 166 -10.51 7.47 -0.50
CA PRO A 166 -9.77 7.49 0.75
C PRO A 166 -8.96 6.21 0.97
N HIS A 167 -9.18 5.15 0.19
CA HIS A 167 -8.44 3.89 0.27
C HIS A 167 -7.66 3.64 -1.00
N TYR A 168 -6.42 3.19 -0.83
CA TYR A 168 -5.60 2.60 -1.89
C TYR A 168 -5.20 1.19 -1.47
N ILE A 169 -5.85 0.19 -2.08
CA ILE A 169 -5.69 -1.22 -1.72
C ILE A 169 -4.81 -1.93 -2.75
N VAL A 170 -3.85 -2.72 -2.26
CA VAL A 170 -2.95 -3.53 -3.09
C VAL A 170 -2.81 -4.94 -2.53
N GLN A 171 -2.71 -5.92 -3.41
CA GLN A 171 -2.39 -7.30 -3.03
C GLN A 171 -0.90 -7.46 -2.76
N ALA A 172 -0.55 -8.20 -1.71
CA ALA A 172 0.81 -8.54 -1.31
C ALA A 172 0.88 -9.99 -0.81
N TYR A 173 2.04 -10.61 -0.81
CA TYR A 173 2.19 -12.01 -0.39
C TYR A 173 2.87 -12.12 0.98
N PRO A 174 2.27 -12.84 1.94
CA PRO A 174 2.88 -13.06 3.26
C PRO A 174 4.31 -13.60 3.20
N GLY A 175 5.15 -13.18 4.14
CA GLY A 175 6.56 -13.60 4.21
C GLY A 175 7.49 -12.87 3.25
N PHE A 176 6.98 -12.01 2.37
CA PHE A 176 7.78 -11.13 1.51
C PHE A 176 7.90 -9.73 2.10
N SER A 177 9.03 -9.08 1.83
CA SER A 177 9.22 -7.66 2.13
C SER A 177 8.60 -6.80 1.03
N ARG A 178 7.99 -5.68 1.41
CA ARG A 178 7.39 -4.71 0.51
C ARG A 178 7.72 -3.28 0.93
N ASP A 179 7.97 -2.41 -0.05
CA ASP A 179 8.12 -0.98 0.16
C ASP A 179 6.76 -0.32 0.46
N ILE A 180 6.80 0.72 1.30
CA ILE A 180 5.64 1.58 1.58
C ILE A 180 5.21 2.31 0.31
N ALA A 181 3.90 2.49 0.15
CA ALA A 181 3.33 3.23 -0.97
C ALA A 181 3.90 4.64 -1.11
N GLY A 182 4.13 5.09 -2.35
CA GLY A 182 4.62 6.44 -2.64
C GLY A 182 3.61 7.55 -2.40
N THR A 183 4.04 8.79 -2.61
CA THR A 183 3.28 10.02 -2.33
C THR A 183 2.06 10.26 -3.22
N ASP A 184 1.93 9.53 -4.32
CA ASP A 184 0.94 9.74 -5.39
C ASP A 184 -0.32 8.88 -5.24
N ARG A 185 -0.45 8.12 -4.14
CA ARG A 185 -1.53 7.14 -3.97
C ARG A 185 -2.82 7.70 -3.41
N ILE A 186 -2.71 8.71 -2.55
CA ILE A 186 -3.83 9.38 -1.90
C ILE A 186 -3.53 10.87 -1.84
N SER A 187 -4.57 11.71 -1.88
CA SER A 187 -4.43 13.16 -1.96
C SER A 187 -5.39 13.86 -1.01
N ARG A 188 -4.94 14.95 -0.40
CA ARG A 188 -5.73 15.76 0.53
C ARG A 188 -5.47 17.25 0.27
N LEU A 189 -6.52 18.03 0.01
CA LEU A 189 -6.41 19.44 -0.31
C LEU A 189 -5.74 20.21 0.84
N GLY A 190 -4.67 20.94 0.53
CA GLY A 190 -3.93 21.74 1.51
C GLY A 190 -2.95 20.96 2.38
N TYR A 191 -2.75 19.67 2.14
CA TYR A 191 -1.80 18.85 2.89
C TYR A 191 -0.88 18.06 1.97
N LYS A 192 0.35 17.86 2.42
CA LYS A 192 1.32 16.93 1.83
C LYS A 192 1.27 15.63 2.63
N LEU A 193 1.26 14.49 1.93
CA LEU A 193 1.46 13.19 2.54
C LEU A 193 2.90 13.08 3.06
N ASP A 194 3.05 12.69 4.32
CA ASP A 194 4.33 12.60 5.06
C ASP A 194 4.51 11.21 5.67
N GLY A 195 4.29 10.18 4.85
CA GLY A 195 4.36 8.79 5.24
C GLY A 195 3.04 8.27 5.81
N PHE A 196 3.13 7.13 6.49
CA PHE A 196 1.98 6.41 7.03
C PHE A 196 2.28 5.87 8.43
N THR A 197 1.27 5.73 9.26
CA THR A 197 1.34 4.99 10.52
C THR A 197 0.69 3.62 10.39
N ASP A 198 1.16 2.68 11.20
CA ASP A 198 0.50 1.39 11.40
C ASP A 198 -0.20 1.36 12.76
N PRO A 199 -1.54 1.42 12.80
CA PRO A 199 -2.29 1.34 14.06
C PRO A 199 -2.08 0.03 14.83
N ASN A 200 -1.69 -1.05 14.15
CA ASN A 200 -1.44 -2.35 14.77
C ASN A 200 0.00 -2.48 15.32
N ASP A 201 0.88 -1.50 15.07
CA ASP A 201 2.26 -1.44 15.56
C ASP A 201 2.48 -0.15 16.38
N ASN A 202 1.59 0.11 17.34
CA ASN A 202 1.63 1.29 18.23
C ASN A 202 1.77 2.62 17.48
N ASP A 203 1.03 2.79 16.38
CA ASP A 203 1.09 3.97 15.50
C ASP A 203 2.50 4.28 14.98
N ARG A 204 3.34 3.25 14.80
CA ARG A 204 4.67 3.41 14.23
C ARG A 204 4.58 4.11 12.88
N LYS A 205 5.30 5.22 12.74
CA LYS A 205 5.47 5.94 11.47
C LYS A 205 6.45 5.23 10.55
N TYR A 206 6.08 5.11 9.29
CA TYR A 206 6.87 4.63 8.17
C TYR A 206 7.05 5.75 7.15
N GLU A 207 8.30 5.99 6.76
CA GLU A 207 8.68 6.89 5.68
C GLU A 207 8.57 6.19 4.31
N PHE A 208 8.47 6.94 3.22
CA PHE A 208 8.23 6.38 1.87
C PHE A 208 9.31 5.42 1.33
N LYS A 209 10.50 5.40 1.94
CA LYS A 209 11.59 4.49 1.58
C LYS A 209 11.67 3.27 2.51
N ASP A 210 10.82 3.23 3.53
CA ASP A 210 10.78 2.11 4.44
C ASP A 210 10.08 0.93 3.78
N SER A 211 10.42 -0.26 4.29
CA SER A 211 9.82 -1.52 3.91
C SER A 211 9.24 -2.21 5.13
N PHE A 212 8.21 -3.03 4.93
CA PHE A 212 7.63 -3.87 5.95
C PHE A 212 7.55 -5.32 5.48
N MET A 213 7.45 -6.25 6.43
CA MET A 213 7.16 -7.66 6.15
C MET A 213 5.65 -7.84 6.07
N VAL A 214 5.17 -8.47 5.00
CA VAL A 214 3.76 -8.80 4.83
C VAL A 214 3.42 -9.99 5.74
N THR A 215 2.32 -9.87 6.48
CA THR A 215 1.79 -10.90 7.38
C THR A 215 0.55 -11.57 6.78
N GLU A 216 0.16 -12.72 7.31
CA GLU A 216 -1.04 -13.47 6.90
C GLU A 216 -2.35 -12.69 7.10
N GLU A 217 -2.37 -11.71 8.00
CA GLU A 217 -3.56 -10.90 8.30
C GLU A 217 -3.71 -9.69 7.37
N GLY A 218 -2.74 -9.41 6.49
CA GLY A 218 -2.67 -8.16 5.76
C GLY A 218 -2.32 -6.98 6.67
N LYS A 219 -2.51 -5.75 6.18
CA LYS A 219 -2.22 -4.54 6.96
C LYS A 219 -3.01 -3.33 6.48
N THR A 220 -3.42 -2.48 7.42
CA THR A 220 -3.94 -1.14 7.13
C THR A 220 -2.98 -0.09 7.65
N PHE A 221 -2.62 0.84 6.78
CA PHE A 221 -1.80 2.01 7.09
C PHE A 221 -2.66 3.27 7.07
N VAL A 222 -2.41 4.21 7.98
CA VAL A 222 -3.11 5.49 8.04
C VAL A 222 -2.18 6.62 7.63
N ALA A 223 -2.63 7.48 6.73
CA ALA A 223 -1.85 8.57 6.18
C ALA A 223 -1.46 9.62 7.24
N VAL A 224 -0.20 10.05 7.22
CA VAL A 224 0.28 11.19 7.99
C VAL A 224 0.29 12.42 7.10
N TRP A 225 -0.35 13.51 7.54
CA TRP A 225 -0.53 14.72 6.75
C TRP A 225 0.19 15.90 7.38
N VAL A 226 0.96 16.64 6.58
CA VAL A 226 1.60 17.90 6.98
C VAL A 226 0.96 19.05 6.19
N PRO A 227 0.47 20.12 6.84
CA PRO A 227 -0.07 21.28 6.15
C PRO A 227 0.93 21.87 5.14
N ILE A 228 0.46 22.25 3.96
CA ILE A 228 1.29 23.00 3.02
C ILE A 228 1.39 24.46 3.46
N LYS A 229 2.38 25.17 2.91
CA LYS A 229 2.48 26.62 3.03
C LYS A 229 1.68 27.29 1.92
N VAL A 230 0.79 28.20 2.28
CA VAL A 230 -0.02 29.01 1.38
C VAL A 230 0.51 30.44 1.39
N GLY A 231 0.65 31.03 0.21
CA GLY A 231 1.00 32.44 0.07
C GLY A 231 -0.24 33.34 0.09
N MET A 232 -0.11 34.48 0.73
CA MET A 232 -1.13 35.53 0.83
C MET A 232 -0.58 36.79 0.16
N LYS A 233 -1.28 37.26 -0.87
CA LYS A 233 -0.91 38.43 -1.67
C LYS A 233 -1.79 39.61 -1.30
N PHE A 234 -1.18 40.78 -1.17
CA PHE A 234 -1.86 42.01 -0.81
C PHE A 234 -1.77 43.03 -1.93
N ARG A 235 -2.91 43.57 -2.33
CA ARG A 235 -3.04 44.62 -3.33
C ARG A 235 -3.47 45.91 -2.65
N GLY A 236 -2.75 46.99 -2.88
CA GLY A 236 -3.06 48.29 -2.27
C GLY A 236 -4.39 48.91 -2.73
N GLY A 237 -5.02 48.40 -3.79
CA GLY A 237 -6.21 49.01 -4.36
C GLY A 237 -5.91 50.26 -5.18
N GLU A 238 -6.94 50.81 -5.83
CA GLU A 238 -6.79 51.95 -6.73
C GLU A 238 -6.40 53.23 -5.98
N GLY A 239 -5.37 53.92 -6.50
CA GLY A 239 -4.86 55.18 -5.95
C GLY A 239 -3.99 55.03 -4.70
N ALA A 240 -3.73 53.81 -4.23
CA ALA A 240 -2.80 53.58 -3.13
C ALA A 240 -1.35 53.48 -3.64
N GLU A 241 -0.42 53.96 -2.82
CA GLU A 241 1.01 53.93 -3.05
C GLU A 241 1.71 52.97 -2.06
N GLY A 242 2.95 52.60 -2.38
CA GLY A 242 3.76 51.70 -1.55
C GLY A 242 3.76 50.25 -2.06
N LYS A 243 4.31 49.36 -1.22
CA LYS A 243 4.39 47.92 -1.49
C LYS A 243 4.25 47.17 -0.18
N MET A 244 3.62 46.01 -0.23
CA MET A 244 3.51 45.08 0.90
C MET A 244 4.08 43.71 0.51
N PRO A 245 4.94 43.09 1.33
CA PRO A 245 5.44 41.76 1.05
C PRO A 245 4.33 40.73 1.15
N ASN A 246 4.42 39.67 0.34
CA ASN A 246 3.54 38.52 0.49
C ASN A 246 3.79 37.87 1.86
N GLN A 247 2.71 37.47 2.51
CA GLN A 247 2.75 36.68 3.74
C GLN A 247 2.63 35.20 3.40
N ILE A 248 3.19 34.33 4.23
CA ILE A 248 3.12 32.88 4.05
C ILE A 248 2.68 32.27 5.38
N ALA A 249 1.71 31.37 5.34
CA ALA A 249 1.18 30.68 6.50
C ALA A 249 0.86 29.22 6.20
N GLU A 250 0.66 28.41 7.23
CA GLU A 250 0.27 27.01 7.09
C GLU A 250 -1.22 26.90 6.77
N PHE A 251 -1.57 25.99 5.86
CA PHE A 251 -2.97 25.70 5.55
C PHE A 251 -3.76 25.29 6.80
N ASP A 252 -5.01 25.72 6.88
CA ASP A 252 -5.94 25.51 8.00
C ASP A 252 -5.57 26.21 9.32
N SER A 253 -4.47 26.97 9.35
CA SER A 253 -4.12 27.80 10.50
C SER A 253 -4.91 29.12 10.53
N TRP A 254 -5.10 29.67 11.74
CA TRP A 254 -5.50 31.06 11.92
C TRP A 254 -4.24 31.93 11.89
N THR A 255 -4.25 32.96 11.04
CA THR A 255 -3.09 33.83 10.83
C THR A 255 -3.51 35.29 10.87
N LYS A 256 -2.84 36.06 11.75
CA LYS A 256 -2.96 37.51 11.77
C LYS A 256 -2.34 38.11 10.51
N LEU A 257 -3.06 38.96 9.80
CA LEU A 257 -2.51 39.69 8.67
C LEU A 257 -1.44 40.68 9.14
N ASN A 258 -0.34 40.78 8.39
CA ASN A 258 0.67 41.81 8.65
C ASN A 258 0.08 43.21 8.54
N GLU A 259 0.65 44.15 9.31
CA GLU A 259 0.29 45.56 9.23
C GLU A 259 0.43 46.08 7.79
N CYS A 260 -0.56 46.85 7.35
CA CYS A 260 -0.58 47.40 6.00
C CYS A 260 0.52 48.45 5.82
N THR A 261 1.33 48.27 4.77
CA THR A 261 2.40 49.21 4.41
C THR A 261 2.06 50.07 3.19
N TYR A 262 0.84 49.92 2.65
CA TYR A 262 0.32 50.82 1.62
C TYR A 262 -0.16 52.12 2.28
N THR A 263 -0.13 53.20 1.52
CA THR A 263 -0.64 54.51 1.94
C THR A 263 -1.51 55.11 0.85
N LYS A 264 -2.59 55.80 1.23
CA LYS A 264 -3.46 56.51 0.30
C LYS A 264 -3.78 57.89 0.87
N GLU A 265 -3.36 58.95 0.17
CA GLU A 265 -3.45 60.32 0.66
C GLU A 265 -4.90 60.72 0.97
N GLY A 266 -5.16 61.14 2.22
CA GLY A 266 -6.50 61.51 2.70
C GLY A 266 -7.39 60.35 3.14
N TYR A 267 -6.86 59.12 3.14
CA TYR A 267 -7.60 57.90 3.50
C TYR A 267 -6.85 57.09 4.57
N LYS A 268 -7.61 56.39 5.41
CA LYS A 268 -7.13 55.33 6.29
C LYS A 268 -7.58 53.96 5.79
N LEU A 269 -6.85 52.92 6.14
CA LEU A 269 -7.23 51.55 5.80
C LEU A 269 -8.49 51.18 6.60
N LEU A 270 -9.56 50.83 5.90
CA LEU A 270 -10.78 50.31 6.50
C LEU A 270 -10.68 48.80 6.73
N GLY A 271 -10.02 48.07 5.83
CA GLY A 271 -9.80 46.64 5.96
C GLY A 271 -9.34 45.99 4.64
N TRP A 272 -9.56 44.69 4.54
CA TRP A 272 -9.16 43.86 3.42
C TRP A 272 -10.34 43.09 2.86
N LYS A 273 -10.49 43.07 1.54
CA LYS A 273 -11.45 42.24 0.83
C LYS A 273 -10.77 40.96 0.34
N HIS A 274 -11.38 39.80 0.58
CA HIS A 274 -10.96 38.51 0.03
C HIS A 274 -12.17 37.72 -0.46
N GLY A 275 -12.29 37.55 -1.79
CA GLY A 275 -13.50 37.03 -2.39
C GLY A 275 -14.69 37.93 -2.08
N ASP A 276 -15.72 37.36 -1.45
CA ASP A 276 -16.92 38.08 -1.00
C ASP A 276 -16.84 38.54 0.47
N ASP A 277 -15.81 38.09 1.20
CA ASP A 277 -15.61 38.40 2.61
C ASP A 277 -14.77 39.68 2.79
N TYR A 278 -15.04 40.41 3.88
CA TYR A 278 -14.21 41.52 4.32
C TYR A 278 -13.66 41.31 5.74
N TYR A 279 -12.46 41.80 5.96
CA TYR A 279 -11.69 41.61 7.19
C TYR A 279 -11.18 42.95 7.70
N LEU A 280 -11.41 43.22 8.99
CA LEU A 280 -10.82 44.38 9.63
C LEU A 280 -9.29 44.25 9.70
N PRO A 281 -8.55 45.37 9.78
CA PRO A 281 -7.12 45.35 10.05
C PRO A 281 -6.80 44.56 11.33
N GLU A 282 -5.62 43.96 11.39
CA GLU A 282 -5.13 43.21 12.56
C GLU A 282 -5.96 41.97 12.97
N THR A 283 -6.95 41.55 12.17
CA THR A 283 -7.72 40.32 12.41
C THR A 283 -6.97 39.07 11.98
N GLU A 284 -7.36 37.94 12.57
CA GLU A 284 -6.92 36.63 12.12
C GLU A 284 -7.83 36.10 11.01
N VAL A 285 -7.22 35.54 9.97
CA VAL A 285 -7.92 34.86 8.89
C VAL A 285 -7.57 33.38 8.90
N LYS A 286 -8.56 32.54 8.58
CA LYS A 286 -8.33 31.11 8.41
C LYS A 286 -7.75 30.86 7.03
N VAL A 287 -6.56 30.26 6.98
CA VAL A 287 -5.80 30.07 5.74
C VAL A 287 -6.39 28.89 4.95
N LYS A 288 -7.03 29.18 3.82
CA LYS A 288 -7.67 28.18 2.95
C LYS A 288 -7.42 28.51 1.48
N VAL A 289 -7.44 27.47 0.65
CA VAL A 289 -7.36 27.55 -0.82
C VAL A 289 -8.29 26.52 -1.44
N ALA A 290 -8.76 26.78 -2.66
CA ALA A 290 -9.62 25.87 -3.40
C ALA A 290 -8.81 24.81 -4.16
N GLU A 291 -7.65 25.20 -4.72
CA GLU A 291 -6.80 24.31 -5.50
C GLU A 291 -5.33 24.33 -5.02
N TYR A 292 -4.58 23.30 -5.39
CA TYR A 292 -3.16 23.23 -5.06
C TYR A 292 -2.36 24.25 -5.86
N GLY A 293 -1.57 25.08 -5.17
CA GLY A 293 -0.77 26.14 -5.78
C GLY A 293 -1.45 27.50 -5.83
N ASP A 294 -2.71 27.60 -5.37
CA ASP A 294 -3.42 28.86 -5.20
C ASP A 294 -2.81 29.75 -4.11
N PHE A 295 -3.19 31.02 -4.18
CA PHE A 295 -2.88 32.05 -3.20
C PHE A 295 -4.17 32.63 -2.63
N MET A 296 -4.12 33.06 -1.38
CA MET A 296 -5.14 34.00 -0.90
C MET A 296 -4.79 35.40 -1.42
N GLU A 297 -5.77 36.11 -1.97
CA GLU A 297 -5.59 37.48 -2.43
C GLU A 297 -6.45 38.43 -1.61
N PHE A 298 -5.85 39.52 -1.15
CA PHE A 298 -6.48 40.56 -0.34
C PHE A 298 -6.34 41.91 -1.04
N ASP A 299 -7.46 42.59 -1.26
CA ASP A 299 -7.51 43.95 -1.80
C ASP A 299 -7.79 44.93 -0.65
N ALA A 300 -6.95 45.95 -0.51
CA ALA A 300 -7.13 46.98 0.52
C ALA A 300 -8.38 47.81 0.24
N VAL A 301 -9.21 47.96 1.26
CA VAL A 301 -10.40 48.82 1.25
C VAL A 301 -10.07 50.06 2.07
N TRP A 302 -10.27 51.23 1.46
CA TRP A 302 -9.89 52.52 2.02
C TRP A 302 -11.12 53.35 2.33
N ILE A 303 -11.02 54.17 3.37
CA ILE A 303 -12.04 55.16 3.72
C ILE A 303 -11.39 56.50 4.05
N GLU A 304 -12.07 57.60 3.75
CA GLU A 304 -11.59 58.95 4.10
C GLU A 304 -11.26 59.04 5.59
N GLU A 305 -10.13 59.69 5.92
CA GLU A 305 -9.54 59.67 7.27
C GLU A 305 -10.49 60.17 8.36
N ASN A 306 -11.34 61.14 8.00
CA ASN A 306 -12.32 61.79 8.86
C ASN A 306 -13.64 61.00 9.03
N ARG A 307 -13.78 59.79 8.47
CA ARG A 307 -15.00 58.98 8.59
C ARG A 307 -14.85 57.78 9.51
N ASN A 308 -15.89 57.47 10.27
CA ASN A 308 -16.00 56.31 11.16
C ASN A 308 -17.38 55.64 10.98
N PRO A 309 -17.63 54.92 9.87
CA PRO A 309 -18.92 54.29 9.65
C PRO A 309 -19.31 53.37 10.81
N GLY A 310 -20.51 53.56 11.33
CA GLY A 310 -21.05 52.85 12.48
C GLY A 310 -20.87 53.58 13.81
N ASP A 311 -20.00 54.59 13.92
CA ASP A 311 -19.79 55.41 15.13
C ASP A 311 -20.81 56.56 15.14
N VAL A 312 -22.06 56.20 15.43
CA VAL A 312 -23.22 57.10 15.35
C VAL A 312 -23.23 58.10 16.50
N ASN A 313 -22.67 57.72 17.65
CA ASN A 313 -22.60 58.59 18.84
C ASN A 313 -21.34 59.48 18.86
N GLY A 314 -20.34 59.21 18.01
CA GLY A 314 -19.10 59.97 17.87
C GLY A 314 -18.06 59.76 18.98
N ASP A 315 -18.14 58.65 19.72
CA ASP A 315 -17.20 58.31 20.79
C ASP A 315 -15.94 57.58 20.30
N GLY A 316 -15.89 57.23 19.01
CA GLY A 316 -14.76 56.57 18.36
C GLY A 316 -14.80 55.04 18.43
N ILE A 317 -15.84 54.45 19.01
CA ILE A 317 -15.99 53.00 19.19
C ILE A 317 -17.33 52.56 18.61
N VAL A 318 -17.29 51.69 17.60
CA VAL A 318 -18.53 51.10 17.05
C VAL A 318 -19.03 49.98 17.97
N ASP A 319 -20.12 50.23 18.70
CA ASP A 319 -20.68 49.27 19.65
C ASP A 319 -22.23 49.24 19.70
N LEU A 320 -22.78 48.63 20.76
CA LEU A 320 -24.23 48.50 20.97
C LEU A 320 -24.93 49.85 21.20
N MET A 321 -24.22 50.88 21.68
CA MET A 321 -24.76 52.23 21.87
C MET A 321 -25.08 52.87 20.52
N ASP A 322 -24.22 52.70 19.51
CA ASP A 322 -24.49 53.17 18.15
C ASP A 322 -25.70 52.48 17.54
N LEU A 323 -25.76 51.15 17.68
CA LEU A 323 -26.90 50.37 17.21
C LEU A 323 -28.20 50.84 17.86
N THR A 324 -28.16 51.16 19.16
CA THR A 324 -29.32 51.67 19.90
C THR A 324 -29.72 53.07 19.45
N MET A 325 -28.74 53.96 19.25
CA MET A 325 -28.96 55.32 18.77
C MET A 325 -29.56 55.33 17.36
N LEU A 326 -29.02 54.51 16.45
CA LEU A 326 -29.55 54.32 15.11
C LEU A 326 -30.96 53.71 15.14
N SER A 327 -31.21 52.73 16.01
CA SER A 327 -32.54 52.13 16.16
C SER A 327 -33.59 53.15 16.63
N MET A 328 -33.26 54.00 17.60
CA MET A 328 -34.17 55.04 18.08
C MET A 328 -34.43 56.09 16.99
N HIS A 329 -33.43 56.39 16.17
CA HIS A 329 -33.58 57.28 15.02
C HIS A 329 -34.57 56.74 13.99
N ILE A 330 -34.40 55.48 13.59
CA ILE A 330 -35.24 54.83 12.56
C ILE A 330 -36.70 54.68 13.02
N VAL A 331 -36.93 54.40 14.31
CA VAL A 331 -38.29 54.29 14.89
C VAL A 331 -38.95 55.65 15.11
N GLY A 332 -38.17 56.74 15.10
CA GLY A 332 -38.66 58.11 15.30
C GLY A 332 -38.78 58.52 16.78
N ASP A 333 -38.24 57.72 17.70
CA ASP A 333 -38.21 58.02 19.14
C ASP A 333 -37.15 59.07 19.50
N SER A 334 -36.11 59.21 18.66
CA SER A 334 -35.08 60.24 18.76
C SER A 334 -34.66 60.71 17.35
N GLU A 335 -34.09 61.91 17.22
CA GLU A 335 -33.62 62.43 15.94
C GLU A 335 -32.11 62.68 15.99
N ILE A 336 -31.36 62.08 15.06
CA ILE A 336 -29.96 62.40 14.83
C ILE A 336 -29.93 63.68 13.96
N LYS A 337 -29.43 64.77 14.54
CA LYS A 337 -29.38 66.09 13.87
C LYS A 337 -28.00 66.46 13.36
N ASP A 338 -26.98 65.78 13.87
CA ASP A 338 -25.61 66.03 13.47
C ASP A 338 -25.37 65.37 12.10
N GLU A 339 -24.94 66.18 11.12
CA GLU A 339 -24.72 65.71 9.75
C GLU A 339 -23.61 64.65 9.69
N LYS A 340 -22.62 64.73 10.58
CA LYS A 340 -21.53 63.76 10.63
C LYS A 340 -22.01 62.43 11.18
N ALA A 341 -22.82 62.44 12.25
CA ALA A 341 -23.48 61.25 12.78
C ALA A 341 -24.43 60.60 11.76
N LEU A 342 -25.13 61.39 10.94
CA LEU A 342 -25.92 60.85 9.82
C LEU A 342 -25.04 60.21 8.74
N ASP A 343 -23.90 60.80 8.40
CA ASP A 343 -22.92 60.23 7.47
C ASP A 343 -22.27 58.93 7.99
N ASP A 344 -22.01 58.84 9.29
CA ASP A 344 -21.50 57.61 9.93
C ASP A 344 -22.60 56.56 10.11
N ALA A 345 -23.88 56.97 10.17
CA ALA A 345 -25.03 56.06 10.24
C ALA A 345 -25.39 55.41 8.89
N ASP A 346 -25.11 56.06 7.75
CA ASP A 346 -25.22 55.48 6.39
C ASP A 346 -24.05 54.52 6.13
N VAL A 347 -24.12 53.34 6.76
CA VAL A 347 -23.05 52.33 6.72
C VAL A 347 -23.06 51.51 5.43
N GLN A 348 -24.10 51.59 4.61
CA GLN A 348 -24.15 50.96 3.28
C GLN A 348 -23.84 51.93 2.13
N ARG A 349 -23.69 53.23 2.41
CA ARG A 349 -23.37 54.28 1.43
C ARG A 349 -24.42 54.40 0.31
N ASP A 350 -25.68 54.15 0.64
CA ASP A 350 -26.78 54.28 -0.32
C ASP A 350 -27.47 55.66 -0.28
N GLY A 351 -27.00 56.54 0.61
CA GLY A 351 -27.51 57.90 0.81
C GLY A 351 -28.75 57.98 1.69
N LYS A 352 -29.14 56.88 2.36
CA LYS A 352 -30.24 56.81 3.31
C LYS A 352 -29.73 56.27 4.64
N VAL A 353 -30.46 56.60 5.70
CA VAL A 353 -30.24 56.03 7.03
C VAL A 353 -31.50 55.27 7.39
N ASP A 354 -31.51 53.96 7.16
CA ASP A 354 -32.70 53.12 7.33
C ASP A 354 -32.42 51.75 7.95
N ILE A 355 -33.42 50.86 7.93
CA ILE A 355 -33.32 49.53 8.55
C ILE A 355 -32.21 48.66 7.96
N ALA A 356 -31.79 48.92 6.72
CA ALA A 356 -30.67 48.25 6.08
C ALA A 356 -29.36 48.60 6.80
N ASP A 357 -29.14 49.86 7.15
CA ASP A 357 -27.97 50.29 7.94
C ASP A 357 -27.94 49.65 9.31
N LEU A 358 -29.09 49.63 9.99
CA LEU A 358 -29.23 48.97 11.29
C LEU A 358 -28.91 47.47 11.20
N ALA A 359 -29.37 46.79 10.14
CA ALA A 359 -29.08 45.38 9.92
C ALA A 359 -27.59 45.14 9.65
N ARG A 360 -26.95 46.00 8.86
CA ARG A 360 -25.51 45.92 8.54
C ARG A 360 -24.65 46.19 9.77
N LEU A 361 -24.97 47.21 10.55
CA LEU A 361 -24.29 47.52 11.82
C LEU A 361 -24.42 46.34 12.79
N ARG A 362 -25.61 45.73 12.88
CA ARG A 362 -25.81 44.52 13.69
C ARG A 362 -24.95 43.35 13.21
N GLN A 363 -24.86 43.09 11.92
CA GLN A 363 -23.98 42.04 11.35
C GLN A 363 -22.52 42.27 11.75
N PHE A 364 -22.06 43.52 11.68
CA PHE A 364 -20.72 43.91 12.06
C PHE A 364 -20.45 43.63 13.55
N LEU A 365 -21.39 44.00 14.43
CA LEU A 365 -21.31 43.70 15.88
C LEU A 365 -21.37 42.20 16.19
N MET A 366 -21.96 41.40 15.29
CA MET A 366 -21.96 39.94 15.36
C MET A 366 -20.66 39.31 14.83
N GLN A 367 -19.69 40.12 14.41
CA GLN A 367 -18.41 39.71 13.83
C GLN A 367 -18.55 38.95 12.51
N ASP A 368 -19.61 39.25 11.75
CA ASP A 368 -19.68 38.83 10.35
C ASP A 368 -18.55 39.48 9.56
N LYS A 369 -18.06 38.79 8.52
CA LYS A 369 -16.92 39.22 7.69
C LYS A 369 -17.30 40.34 6.73
N ILE A 370 -17.62 41.50 7.30
CA ILE A 370 -18.09 42.68 6.60
C ILE A 370 -17.34 43.93 7.08
N LEU A 371 -17.37 44.97 6.27
CA LEU A 371 -16.96 46.31 6.67
C LEU A 371 -18.16 47.25 6.58
N LEU A 372 -18.12 48.30 7.41
CA LEU A 372 -19.08 49.40 7.38
C LEU A 372 -18.52 50.52 6.49
N GLY A 373 -19.38 51.14 5.68
CA GLY A 373 -19.04 52.25 4.80
C GLY A 373 -18.47 51.85 3.43
N VAL A 374 -18.78 50.64 2.95
CA VAL A 374 -18.34 50.07 1.66
C VAL A 374 -19.51 49.90 0.71
#